data_AF-A0A1X4G9R9-F1
#
_entry.id   AF-A0A1X4G9R9-F1
#
_cell.length_a   1.000
_cell.length_b   1.000
_cell.length_c   1.000
_cell.angle_alpha   90.00
_cell.angle_beta   90.00
_cell.angle_gamma   90.00
#
_symmetry.space_group_name_H-M   'P 1'
#
loop_
_entity.id
_entity.type
_entity.pdbx_description
1 polymer ?
#
loop_
_entity_poly.entity_id
_entity_poly.type
_entity_poly.pdbx_seq_one_letter_code
_entity_poly.pdbx_strand_id
1 'polypeptide(L)'
;MKKDIPQEKWRCIGESVRGASHLRSGLPNQDAIEWYPGHPEPGLGLPVILAVSDGHGSAKSFRSDKGSRFAVSTAIDVIQEFFSTIQKSDINFSTLKDGTERLLPQRLVNEWRTIVQKDLEEHPLTDEEKENLVKRDGESAWKAVENNNFLVYGATLLAVLVTESFILYVQLGDGDILEVSSEGETTRMLQRDPRLIANETTSLCMNKAWNEFQVHLEPYTKAMSRKMPALILVSTDGYSNSFSTDEGFEKIGRDYLNMFKSHSAEEVRQKLKGFLEETSEKGSGDDITLGIIKRSQVHDRDYLPDLLEDLGKKVTLVEDSNVRQKESISDIEINVKRLQHSEITVKNRVALAIIGLVITFPLTLFNMVLSIQFFSRLASVEQKLNQGNPQGRGETSSPNSTSLKNQNQGSNLVENN
;
A
#
# COMPACT_ATOMS: atom_id res chain seq x y z
N MET A 1 -25.75 -8.54 9.38
CA MET A 1 -24.48 -7.96 9.85
C MET A 1 -23.40 -9.01 9.74
N LYS A 2 -22.50 -8.88 8.76
CA LYS A 2 -21.23 -9.62 8.84
C LYS A 2 -20.58 -9.15 10.15
N LYS A 3 -20.25 -10.07 11.07
CA LYS A 3 -19.36 -9.71 12.17
C LYS A 3 -18.09 -9.20 11.51
N ASP A 4 -17.81 -7.92 11.63
CA ASP A 4 -16.48 -7.39 11.38
C ASP A 4 -15.58 -8.05 12.42
N ILE A 5 -15.03 -9.21 12.06
CA ILE A 5 -13.93 -9.82 12.77
C ILE A 5 -12.84 -8.74 12.77
N PRO A 6 -12.32 -8.31 13.94
CA PRO A 6 -11.20 -7.38 13.98
C PRO A 6 -10.14 -7.90 13.01
N GLN A 7 -9.69 -7.05 12.07
CA GLN A 7 -8.55 -7.44 11.24
C GLN A 7 -7.42 -7.85 12.19
N GLU A 8 -6.87 -9.04 11.97
CA GLU A 8 -5.80 -9.53 12.83
C GLU A 8 -4.62 -8.55 12.72
N LYS A 9 -4.31 -7.87 13.83
CA LYS A 9 -3.21 -6.91 13.87
C LYS A 9 -1.89 -7.66 13.86
N TRP A 10 -1.02 -7.28 12.95
CA TRP A 10 0.35 -7.76 12.88
C TRP A 10 1.29 -6.69 13.38
N ARG A 11 2.29 -7.09 14.16
CA ARG A 11 3.33 -6.21 14.69
C ARG A 11 4.69 -6.74 14.29
N CYS A 12 5.63 -5.83 14.02
CA CYS A 12 7.03 -6.18 13.78
C CYS A 12 7.93 -5.40 14.73
N ILE A 13 8.85 -6.09 15.40
CA ILE A 13 9.90 -5.50 16.22
C ILE A 13 11.19 -6.27 15.96
N GLY A 14 12.33 -5.69 16.27
CA GLY A 14 13.60 -6.40 16.19
C GLY A 14 14.73 -5.60 16.79
N GLU A 15 15.88 -6.24 16.92
CA GLU A 15 17.11 -5.63 17.42
C GLU A 15 18.33 -6.35 16.82
N SER A 16 19.44 -5.61 16.69
CA SER A 16 20.73 -6.13 16.26
C SER A 16 21.82 -5.64 17.20
N VAL A 17 22.58 -6.57 17.78
CA VAL A 17 23.62 -6.25 18.75
C VAL A 17 24.98 -6.71 18.27
N ARG A 18 25.98 -5.91 18.63
CA ARG A 18 27.38 -6.23 18.37
C ARG A 18 27.84 -7.33 19.32
N GLY A 19 28.43 -8.38 18.76
CA GLY A 19 28.89 -9.56 19.45
C GLY A 19 30.06 -9.30 20.39
N ALA A 20 30.16 -10.13 21.43
CA ALA A 20 31.24 -10.01 22.42
C ALA A 20 32.64 -10.17 21.81
N SER A 21 32.81 -11.02 20.79
CA SER A 21 34.06 -11.20 20.04
C SER A 21 34.39 -10.00 19.16
N HIS A 22 33.38 -9.39 18.52
CA HIS A 22 33.54 -8.17 17.73
C HIS A 22 33.87 -6.96 18.61
N LEU A 23 33.27 -6.86 19.80
CA LEU A 23 33.64 -5.87 20.81
C LEU A 23 35.11 -6.00 21.23
N ARG A 24 35.56 -7.22 21.59
CA ARG A 24 36.97 -7.47 21.96
C ARG A 24 37.96 -7.16 20.83
N SER A 25 37.56 -7.43 19.59
CA SER A 25 38.41 -7.27 18.40
C SER A 25 38.31 -5.90 17.75
N GLY A 26 37.48 -4.99 18.28
CA GLY A 26 37.28 -3.67 17.69
C GLY A 26 36.52 -3.65 16.35
N LEU A 27 35.93 -4.77 15.92
CA LEU A 27 35.16 -4.90 14.67
C LEU A 27 33.72 -4.39 14.81
N PRO A 28 33.13 -3.69 13.82
CA PRO A 28 31.75 -3.22 13.91
C PRO A 28 30.73 -4.37 14.04
N ASN A 29 29.47 -4.04 14.32
CA ASN A 29 28.38 -4.99 14.07
C ASN A 29 28.26 -5.19 12.54
N GLN A 30 28.39 -6.43 12.10
CA GLN A 30 28.34 -6.86 10.71
C GLN A 30 26.96 -7.41 10.34
N ASP A 31 26.06 -7.60 11.30
CA ASP A 31 24.66 -7.89 11.03
C ASP A 31 23.86 -6.63 10.67
N ALA A 32 22.71 -6.84 10.04
CA ALA A 32 21.71 -5.83 9.81
C ALA A 32 20.28 -6.38 9.91
N ILE A 33 19.34 -5.50 10.25
CA ILE A 33 17.90 -5.76 10.30
C ILE A 33 17.13 -4.56 9.78
N GLU A 34 16.07 -4.81 9.02
CA GLU A 34 15.12 -3.79 8.59
C GLU A 34 13.72 -4.38 8.48
N TRP A 35 12.68 -3.58 8.70
CA TRP A 35 11.30 -4.01 8.49
C TRP A 35 10.40 -2.92 7.94
N TYR A 36 9.28 -3.33 7.37
CA TYR A 36 8.21 -2.47 6.89
C TYR A 36 6.87 -2.99 7.42
N PRO A 37 5.94 -2.10 7.82
CA PRO A 37 6.10 -0.66 7.97
C PRO A 37 6.82 -0.29 9.27
N GLY A 38 7.28 0.95 9.38
CA GLY A 38 7.53 1.58 10.68
C GLY A 38 8.96 1.49 11.23
N HIS A 39 9.90 0.79 10.60
CA HIS A 39 11.29 0.74 11.08
C HIS A 39 11.89 2.15 11.25
N PRO A 40 12.64 2.42 12.34
CA PRO A 40 13.04 1.51 13.42
C PRO A 40 12.03 1.37 14.58
N GLU A 41 10.85 1.99 14.47
CA GLU A 41 9.76 1.84 15.44
C GLU A 41 8.96 0.55 15.22
N PRO A 42 8.17 0.09 16.21
CA PRO A 42 7.33 -1.07 16.04
C PRO A 42 6.41 -0.93 14.83
N GLY A 43 6.53 -1.85 13.88
CA GLY A 43 5.65 -1.92 12.74
C GLY A 43 4.26 -2.37 13.15
N LEU A 44 3.22 -1.84 12.50
CA LEU A 44 1.83 -2.20 12.76
C LEU A 44 1.03 -2.31 11.46
N GLY A 45 0.33 -3.43 11.29
CA GLY A 45 -0.54 -3.69 10.15
C GLY A 45 0.15 -4.45 9.03
N LEU A 46 -0.65 -4.85 8.03
CA LEU A 46 -0.20 -5.58 6.85
C LEU A 46 -0.05 -4.64 5.64
N PRO A 47 0.82 -4.95 4.67
CA PRO A 47 1.78 -6.06 4.68
C PRO A 47 2.92 -5.81 5.67
N VAL A 48 3.44 -6.87 6.28
CA VAL A 48 4.68 -6.81 7.08
C VAL A 48 5.81 -7.43 6.28
N ILE A 49 6.93 -6.73 6.16
CA ILE A 49 8.18 -7.30 5.63
C ILE A 49 9.24 -7.18 6.72
N LEU A 50 9.98 -8.25 6.97
CA LEU A 50 11.13 -8.26 7.87
C LEU A 50 12.30 -8.88 7.12
N ALA A 51 13.45 -8.21 7.14
CA ALA A 51 14.70 -8.72 6.58
C ALA A 51 15.81 -8.68 7.63
N VAL A 52 16.62 -9.74 7.69
CA VAL A 52 17.86 -9.79 8.47
C VAL A 52 18.98 -10.29 7.58
N SER A 53 20.21 -9.86 7.87
CA SER A 53 21.39 -10.22 7.11
C SER A 53 22.59 -10.31 8.05
N ASP A 54 23.41 -11.33 7.84
CA ASP A 54 24.69 -11.55 8.52
C ASP A 54 25.82 -11.23 7.53
N GLY A 55 26.69 -10.30 7.92
CA GLY A 55 27.89 -9.97 7.17
C GLY A 55 29.06 -10.90 7.55
N HIS A 56 29.71 -11.51 6.57
CA HIS A 56 30.76 -12.50 6.86
C HIS A 56 31.94 -11.97 7.67
N GLY A 57 32.37 -12.76 8.68
CA GLY A 57 33.54 -12.48 9.51
C GLY A 57 34.90 -12.78 8.85
N SER A 58 34.95 -13.24 7.59
CA SER A 58 36.22 -13.61 6.95
C SER A 58 37.12 -12.40 6.66
N ALA A 59 38.45 -12.55 6.82
CA ALA A 59 39.40 -12.22 5.75
C ALA A 59 39.05 -11.06 4.81
N LYS A 60 38.63 -11.52 3.65
CA LYS A 60 38.28 -10.77 2.46
C LYS A 60 37.05 -9.89 2.64
N SER A 61 36.16 -10.16 3.60
CA SER A 61 34.87 -9.49 3.80
C SER A 61 34.95 -8.28 4.73
N PHE A 62 35.97 -7.44 4.55
CA PHE A 62 36.26 -6.32 5.45
C PHE A 62 35.27 -5.14 5.36
N ARG A 63 34.29 -5.17 4.45
CA ARG A 63 33.16 -4.22 4.35
C ARG A 63 31.80 -4.92 4.50
N SER A 64 31.76 -6.09 5.15
CA SER A 64 30.53 -6.88 5.27
C SER A 64 29.43 -6.19 6.09
N ASP A 65 29.77 -5.28 7.00
CA ASP A 65 28.82 -4.43 7.71
C ASP A 65 28.03 -3.52 6.75
N LYS A 66 28.65 -3.03 5.67
CA LYS A 66 27.92 -2.36 4.59
C LYS A 66 27.12 -3.36 3.77
N GLY A 67 27.72 -4.51 3.46
CA GLY A 67 27.11 -5.57 2.67
C GLY A 67 25.76 -6.03 3.22
N SER A 68 25.69 -6.29 4.52
CA SER A 68 24.46 -6.69 5.21
C SER A 68 23.42 -5.57 5.27
N ARG A 69 23.83 -4.33 5.54
CA ARG A 69 22.94 -3.16 5.48
C ARG A 69 22.32 -2.97 4.09
N PHE A 70 23.12 -3.13 3.03
CA PHE A 70 22.60 -3.08 1.66
C PHE A 70 21.65 -4.25 1.37
N ALA A 71 21.91 -5.43 1.94
CA ALA A 71 21.07 -6.62 1.74
C ALA A 71 19.66 -6.44 2.30
N VAL A 72 19.53 -5.99 3.55
CA VAL A 72 18.21 -5.78 4.17
C VAL A 72 17.42 -4.67 3.48
N SER A 73 18.06 -3.55 3.16
CA SER A 73 17.40 -2.45 2.43
C SER A 73 16.94 -2.89 1.03
N THR A 74 17.79 -3.62 0.31
CA THR A 74 17.42 -4.21 -0.99
C THR A 74 16.21 -5.13 -0.86
N ALA A 75 16.17 -5.98 0.16
CA ALA A 75 15.08 -6.91 0.37
C ALA A 75 13.76 -6.18 0.64
N ILE A 76 13.78 -5.15 1.49
CA ILE A 76 12.62 -4.32 1.76
C ILE A 76 12.08 -3.67 0.49
N ASP A 77 12.93 -3.03 -0.32
CA ASP A 77 12.50 -2.35 -1.55
C ASP A 77 11.98 -3.32 -2.61
N VAL A 78 12.75 -4.38 -2.88
CA VAL A 78 12.41 -5.37 -3.91
C VAL A 78 11.11 -6.11 -3.57
N ILE A 79 10.93 -6.51 -2.31
CA ILE A 79 9.72 -7.24 -1.88
C ILE A 79 8.50 -6.31 -1.87
N GLN A 80 8.64 -5.04 -1.47
CA GLN A 80 7.55 -4.07 -1.55
C GLN A 80 7.08 -3.85 -3.00
N GLU A 81 8.01 -3.66 -3.93
CA GLU A 81 7.66 -3.46 -5.34
C GLU A 81 7.05 -4.72 -5.95
N PHE A 82 7.61 -5.88 -5.60
CA PHE A 82 7.07 -7.19 -5.98
C PHE A 82 5.61 -7.35 -5.52
N PHE A 83 5.34 -7.11 -4.23
CA PHE A 83 4.00 -7.19 -3.67
C PHE A 83 3.03 -6.17 -4.28
N SER A 84 3.50 -4.95 -4.52
CA SER A 84 2.71 -3.88 -5.18
C SER A 84 2.32 -4.25 -6.61
N THR A 85 3.20 -4.94 -7.33
CA THR A 85 2.93 -5.44 -8.69
C THR A 85 1.86 -6.51 -8.66
N ILE A 86 1.97 -7.46 -7.71
CA ILE A 86 1.00 -8.54 -7.54
C ILE A 86 -0.39 -7.99 -7.23
N GLN A 87 -0.51 -7.04 -6.29
CA GLN A 87 -1.81 -6.45 -5.92
C GLN A 87 -2.53 -5.77 -7.09
N LYS A 88 -1.79 -5.26 -8.08
CA LYS A 88 -2.37 -4.60 -9.27
C LYS A 88 -2.81 -5.58 -10.35
N SER A 89 -2.48 -6.86 -10.19
CA SER A 89 -2.62 -7.88 -11.22
C SER A 89 -3.50 -9.02 -10.73
N ASP A 90 -4.51 -9.42 -11.51
CA ASP A 90 -5.33 -10.61 -11.23
C ASP A 90 -4.57 -11.90 -11.56
N ILE A 91 -3.40 -12.10 -10.95
CA ILE A 91 -2.55 -13.28 -11.15
C ILE A 91 -3.02 -14.40 -10.22
N ASN A 92 -3.18 -15.61 -10.75
CA ASN A 92 -3.49 -16.77 -9.93
C ASN A 92 -2.28 -17.21 -9.07
N PHE A 93 -2.54 -17.92 -7.97
CA PHE A 93 -1.50 -18.30 -7.01
C PHE A 93 -0.37 -19.17 -7.60
N SER A 94 -0.66 -20.04 -8.57
CA SER A 94 0.37 -20.89 -9.21
C SER A 94 1.37 -20.05 -9.99
N THR A 95 0.88 -19.11 -10.81
CA THR A 95 1.72 -18.19 -11.57
C THR A 95 2.49 -17.25 -10.65
N LEU A 96 1.87 -16.82 -9.54
CA LEU A 96 2.55 -16.07 -8.49
C LEU A 96 3.72 -16.87 -7.91
N LYS A 97 3.49 -18.11 -7.49
CA LYS A 97 4.52 -18.99 -6.92
C LYS A 97 5.69 -19.17 -7.87
N ASP A 98 5.42 -19.59 -9.12
CA ASP A 98 6.46 -19.82 -10.13
C ASP A 98 7.25 -18.55 -10.46
N GLY A 99 6.57 -17.40 -10.52
CA GLY A 99 7.19 -16.10 -10.73
C GLY A 99 8.09 -15.71 -9.55
N THR A 100 7.61 -15.91 -8.32
CA THR A 100 8.32 -15.58 -7.08
C THR A 100 9.61 -16.39 -6.97
N GLU A 101 9.52 -17.72 -7.06
CA GLU A 101 10.66 -18.63 -6.85
C GLU A 101 11.77 -18.41 -7.88
N ARG A 102 11.41 -18.00 -9.10
CA ARG A 102 12.39 -17.81 -10.18
C ARG A 102 12.94 -16.38 -10.28
N LEU A 103 12.09 -15.37 -10.15
CA LEU A 103 12.46 -13.98 -10.45
C LEU A 103 12.94 -13.22 -9.21
N LEU A 104 12.39 -13.51 -8.04
CA LEU A 104 12.71 -12.77 -6.82
C LEU A 104 14.20 -12.95 -6.42
N PRO A 105 14.77 -14.17 -6.37
CA PRO A 105 16.19 -14.33 -6.03
C PRO A 105 17.14 -13.60 -6.98
N GLN A 106 16.84 -13.63 -8.29
CA GLN A 106 17.66 -12.94 -9.30
C GLN A 106 17.61 -11.43 -9.09
N ARG A 107 16.41 -10.89 -8.82
CA ARG A 107 16.23 -9.47 -8.57
C ARG A 107 16.95 -9.02 -7.30
N LEU A 108 16.80 -9.74 -6.19
CA LEU A 108 17.50 -9.45 -4.93
C LEU A 108 19.02 -9.37 -5.12
N VAL A 109 19.60 -10.36 -5.80
CA VAL A 109 21.06 -10.38 -6.06
C VAL A 109 21.49 -9.23 -6.96
N ASN A 110 20.73 -8.94 -8.02
CA ASN A 110 21.10 -7.89 -8.97
C ASN A 110 21.02 -6.50 -8.35
N GLU A 111 19.96 -6.18 -7.60
CA GLU A 111 19.81 -4.89 -6.96
C GLU A 111 20.87 -4.68 -5.86
N TRP A 112 21.16 -5.71 -5.06
CA TRP A 112 22.23 -5.66 -4.07
C TRP A 112 23.59 -5.39 -4.73
N ARG A 113 23.90 -6.08 -5.84
CA ARG A 113 25.14 -5.85 -6.61
C ARG A 113 25.22 -4.45 -7.20
N THR A 114 24.09 -3.89 -7.66
CA THR A 114 24.03 -2.50 -8.12
C THR A 114 24.43 -1.52 -7.01
N ILE A 115 23.91 -1.70 -5.80
CA ILE A 115 24.24 -0.85 -4.65
C ILE A 115 25.71 -1.02 -4.25
N VAL A 116 26.21 -2.26 -4.19
CA VAL A 116 27.62 -2.54 -3.88
C VAL A 116 28.56 -1.93 -4.93
N GLN A 117 28.24 -2.06 -6.21
CA GLN A 117 29.03 -1.51 -7.30
C GLN A 117 29.10 0.03 -7.19
N LYS A 118 27.98 0.68 -6.85
CA LYS A 118 27.95 2.12 -6.58
C LYS A 118 28.83 2.51 -5.38
N ASP A 119 28.77 1.76 -4.27
CA ASP A 119 29.64 2.05 -3.11
C ASP A 119 31.12 1.83 -3.43
N LEU A 120 31.46 0.86 -4.29
CA LEU A 120 32.83 0.63 -4.77
C LEU A 120 33.33 1.73 -5.70
N GLU A 121 32.45 2.34 -6.49
CA GLU A 121 32.78 3.50 -7.34
C GLU A 121 33.02 4.77 -6.51
N GLU A 122 32.19 4.98 -5.48
CA GLU A 122 32.31 6.12 -4.56
C GLU A 122 33.47 5.93 -3.55
N HIS A 123 33.75 4.69 -3.16
CA HIS A 123 34.79 4.31 -2.22
C HIS A 123 35.65 3.16 -2.79
N PRO A 124 36.57 3.44 -3.73
CA PRO A 124 37.44 2.42 -4.30
C PRO A 124 38.21 1.64 -3.24
N LEU A 125 38.62 0.41 -3.59
CA LEU A 125 39.51 -0.38 -2.73
C LEU A 125 40.86 0.32 -2.59
N THR A 126 41.33 0.44 -1.36
CA THR A 126 42.57 1.15 -1.03
C THR A 126 43.77 0.22 -0.95
N ASP A 127 44.97 0.77 -1.14
CA ASP A 127 46.22 0.03 -0.93
C ASP A 127 46.35 -0.45 0.52
N GLU A 128 45.83 0.31 1.48
CA GLU A 128 45.81 -0.09 2.90
C GLU A 128 44.94 -1.34 3.13
N GLU A 129 43.73 -1.40 2.54
CA GLU A 129 42.87 -2.59 2.62
C GLU A 129 43.54 -3.81 1.98
N LYS A 130 44.25 -3.60 0.86
CA LYS A 130 45.04 -4.65 0.20
C LYS A 130 46.15 -5.16 1.11
N GLU A 131 47.00 -4.27 1.63
CA GLU A 131 48.11 -4.62 2.49
C GLU A 131 47.63 -5.36 3.74
N ASN A 132 46.54 -4.89 4.36
CA ASN A 132 45.92 -5.54 5.52
C ASN A 132 45.41 -6.94 5.20
N LEU A 133 44.75 -7.14 4.06
CA LEU A 133 44.26 -8.47 3.65
C LEU A 133 45.41 -9.42 3.33
N VAL A 134 46.41 -8.97 2.57
CA VAL A 134 47.59 -9.78 2.21
C VAL A 134 48.38 -10.16 3.46
N LYS A 135 48.52 -9.26 4.42
CA LYS A 135 49.17 -9.54 5.70
C LYS A 135 48.42 -10.60 6.52
N ARG A 136 47.08 -10.62 6.45
CA ARG A 136 46.24 -11.54 7.23
C ARG A 136 46.11 -12.93 6.58
N ASP A 137 45.78 -12.99 5.28
CA ASP A 137 45.41 -14.22 4.56
C ASP A 137 46.23 -14.47 3.27
N GLY A 138 47.26 -13.65 3.01
CA GLY A 138 48.17 -13.81 1.88
C GLY A 138 47.66 -13.26 0.54
N GLU A 139 48.55 -13.26 -0.45
CA GLU A 139 48.30 -12.72 -1.81
C GLU A 139 47.14 -13.42 -2.54
N SER A 140 46.91 -14.70 -2.27
CA SER A 140 45.78 -15.44 -2.85
C SER A 140 44.43 -14.88 -2.45
N ALA A 141 44.31 -14.33 -1.23
CA ALA A 141 43.07 -13.73 -0.75
C ALA A 141 42.75 -12.42 -1.50
N TRP A 142 43.77 -11.57 -1.71
CA TRP A 142 43.63 -10.37 -2.53
C TRP A 142 43.28 -10.71 -3.98
N LYS A 143 43.95 -11.73 -4.56
CA LYS A 143 43.66 -12.19 -5.93
C LYS A 143 42.22 -12.67 -6.09
N ALA A 144 41.62 -13.25 -5.04
CA ALA A 144 40.21 -13.61 -5.03
C ALA A 144 39.30 -12.37 -5.06
N VAL A 145 39.64 -11.32 -4.28
CA VAL A 145 38.93 -10.03 -4.30
C VAL A 145 39.06 -9.33 -5.66
N GLU A 146 40.23 -9.37 -6.31
CA GLU A 146 40.43 -8.82 -7.66
C GLU A 146 39.54 -9.53 -8.69
N ASN A 147 39.36 -10.85 -8.55
CA ASN A 147 38.48 -11.63 -9.44
C ASN A 147 36.99 -11.40 -9.15
N ASN A 148 36.64 -11.07 -7.90
CA ASN A 148 35.27 -10.84 -7.47
C ASN A 148 35.25 -9.84 -6.30
N ASN A 149 35.08 -8.56 -6.64
CA ASN A 149 35.04 -7.46 -5.67
C ASN A 149 33.86 -7.55 -4.71
N PHE A 150 32.76 -8.23 -5.06
CA PHE A 150 31.62 -8.44 -4.17
C PHE A 150 31.98 -9.21 -2.89
N LEU A 151 33.09 -9.97 -2.89
CA LEU A 151 33.57 -10.71 -1.71
C LEU A 151 33.81 -9.80 -0.50
N VAL A 152 34.17 -8.53 -0.72
CA VAL A 152 34.44 -7.60 0.38
C VAL A 152 33.18 -7.19 1.15
N TYR A 153 32.02 -7.34 0.51
CA TYR A 153 30.70 -7.07 1.08
C TYR A 153 29.92 -8.35 1.41
N GLY A 154 30.56 -9.53 1.41
CA GLY A 154 29.86 -10.82 1.54
C GLY A 154 28.88 -10.84 2.73
N ALA A 155 27.63 -11.20 2.43
CA ALA A 155 26.53 -11.21 3.39
C ALA A 155 25.44 -12.23 3.01
N THR A 156 24.74 -12.75 4.02
CA THR A 156 23.54 -13.58 3.90
C THR A 156 22.30 -12.71 3.67
N LEU A 157 21.13 -13.34 3.43
CA LEU A 157 19.87 -12.61 3.43
C LEU A 157 18.70 -13.53 3.79
N LEU A 158 18.00 -13.20 4.86
CA LEU A 158 16.72 -13.81 5.23
C LEU A 158 15.63 -12.74 5.19
N ALA A 159 14.48 -13.06 4.60
CA ALA A 159 13.35 -12.16 4.57
C ALA A 159 12.01 -12.88 4.65
N VAL A 160 11.04 -12.24 5.30
CA VAL A 160 9.65 -12.71 5.42
C VAL A 160 8.70 -11.60 5.01
N LEU A 161 7.73 -11.92 4.15
CA LEU A 161 6.58 -11.06 3.84
C LEU A 161 5.30 -11.74 4.31
N VAL A 162 4.56 -11.07 5.20
CA VAL A 162 3.22 -11.46 5.64
C VAL A 162 2.20 -10.52 4.97
N THR A 163 1.22 -11.10 4.28
CA THR A 163 0.14 -10.36 3.59
C THR A 163 -1.21 -10.62 4.25
N GLU A 164 -2.34 -10.45 3.55
CA GLU A 164 -3.66 -10.91 4.02
C GLU A 164 -4.00 -12.35 3.55
N SER A 165 -3.22 -12.93 2.64
CA SER A 165 -3.56 -14.17 1.94
C SER A 165 -2.43 -15.19 1.81
N PHE A 166 -1.19 -14.80 2.04
CA PHE A 166 -0.04 -15.69 2.02
C PHE A 166 1.13 -15.15 2.87
N ILE A 167 2.06 -16.04 3.21
CA ILE A 167 3.37 -15.71 3.76
C ILE A 167 4.43 -16.15 2.76
N LEU A 168 5.40 -15.28 2.51
CA LEU A 168 6.58 -15.56 1.69
C LEU A 168 7.80 -15.62 2.60
N TYR A 169 8.55 -16.71 2.49
CA TYR A 169 9.82 -16.94 3.17
C TYR A 169 10.93 -16.99 2.13
N VAL A 170 12.00 -16.23 2.38
CA VAL A 170 13.18 -16.15 1.51
C VAL A 170 14.42 -16.31 2.37
N GLN A 171 15.31 -17.23 2.01
CA GLN A 171 16.55 -17.44 2.73
C GLN A 171 17.70 -17.75 1.79
N LEU A 172 18.81 -17.05 2.01
CA LEU A 172 20.14 -17.33 1.50
C LEU A 172 21.10 -17.23 2.69
N GLY A 173 21.85 -18.29 2.97
CA GLY A 173 22.68 -18.40 4.16
C GLY A 173 22.10 -19.32 5.23
N ASP A 174 22.70 -19.28 6.41
CA ASP A 174 22.61 -20.22 7.52
C ASP A 174 21.82 -19.73 8.74
N GLY A 175 21.29 -18.50 8.69
CA GLY A 175 20.36 -17.99 9.69
C GLY A 175 19.08 -18.82 9.81
N ASP A 176 18.20 -18.41 10.74
CA ASP A 176 17.04 -19.19 11.14
C ASP A 176 15.73 -18.43 10.92
N ILE A 177 14.75 -19.09 10.29
CA ILE A 177 13.34 -18.65 10.26
C ILE A 177 12.49 -19.68 11.01
N LEU A 178 11.91 -19.27 12.14
CA LEU A 178 11.05 -20.10 12.97
C LEU A 178 9.61 -19.58 12.93
N GLU A 179 8.66 -20.45 12.63
CA GLU A 179 7.25 -20.25 12.91
C GLU A 179 6.91 -20.76 14.31
N VAL A 180 6.02 -20.08 15.01
CA VAL A 180 5.46 -20.54 16.29
C VAL A 180 3.95 -20.54 16.21
N SER A 181 3.34 -21.69 16.53
CA SER A 181 1.89 -21.83 16.61
C SER A 181 1.30 -21.07 17.80
N SER A 182 -0.04 -20.95 17.85
CA SER A 182 -0.72 -20.31 19.00
C SER A 182 -0.54 -21.11 20.29
N GLU A 183 -0.27 -22.41 20.15
CA GLU A 183 0.00 -23.37 21.20
C GLU A 183 1.47 -23.36 21.66
N GLY A 184 2.34 -22.63 20.97
CA GLY A 184 3.77 -22.55 21.30
C GLY A 184 4.59 -23.75 20.82
N GLU A 185 4.17 -24.38 19.73
CA GLU A 185 4.98 -25.31 18.94
C GLU A 185 5.84 -24.50 17.98
N THR A 186 7.14 -24.70 18.02
CA THR A 186 8.12 -24.00 17.17
C THR A 186 8.53 -24.92 16.03
N THR A 187 8.50 -24.42 14.80
CA THR A 187 8.94 -25.17 13.61
C THR A 187 9.84 -24.30 12.75
N ARG A 188 10.95 -24.87 12.30
CA ARG A 188 11.83 -24.24 11.32
C ARG A 188 11.24 -24.34 9.91
N MET A 189 11.07 -23.22 9.23
CA MET A 189 10.36 -23.20 7.94
C MET A 189 11.19 -23.66 6.76
N LEU A 190 12.48 -23.31 6.74
CA LEU A 190 13.40 -23.69 5.68
C LEU A 190 14.49 -24.58 6.30
N GLN A 191 14.71 -25.75 5.70
CA GLN A 191 15.69 -26.69 6.22
C GLN A 191 17.09 -26.10 6.05
N ARG A 192 17.94 -26.29 7.06
CA ARG A 192 19.36 -25.99 6.94
C ARG A 192 19.90 -26.82 5.79
N ASP A 193 20.62 -26.18 4.87
CA ASP A 193 21.25 -26.90 3.77
C ASP A 193 22.36 -27.79 4.34
N PRO A 194 22.27 -29.13 4.19
CA PRO A 194 23.26 -30.06 4.72
C PRO A 194 24.66 -29.87 4.14
N ARG A 195 24.79 -29.10 3.05
CA ARG A 195 26.09 -28.72 2.47
C ARG A 195 26.81 -27.63 3.25
N LEU A 196 26.12 -26.87 4.10
CA LEU A 196 26.69 -25.80 4.92
C LEU A 196 27.40 -26.34 6.18
N ILE A 197 27.73 -27.62 6.22
CA ILE A 197 28.54 -28.22 7.29
C ILE A 197 30.00 -27.81 7.06
N ALA A 198 30.60 -27.11 8.04
CA ALA A 198 31.99 -26.64 8.09
C ALA A 198 32.31 -25.32 7.33
N ASN A 199 31.64 -24.22 7.72
CA ASN A 199 32.02 -22.82 7.44
C ASN A 199 31.91 -22.33 5.98
N GLU A 200 31.22 -23.05 5.09
CA GLU A 200 30.84 -22.51 3.79
C GLU A 200 29.39 -22.03 3.81
N THR A 201 29.18 -20.77 4.19
CA THR A 201 27.88 -20.10 4.17
C THR A 201 27.53 -19.63 2.75
N THR A 202 26.31 -19.87 2.30
CA THR A 202 25.82 -19.31 1.01
C THR A 202 25.55 -17.81 1.13
N SER A 203 25.90 -17.05 0.09
CA SER A 203 26.07 -15.60 0.21
C SER A 203 25.77 -14.84 -1.08
N LEU A 204 25.37 -13.58 -0.93
CA LEU A 204 25.02 -12.68 -2.04
C LEU A 204 26.21 -12.41 -2.96
N CYS A 205 27.45 -12.49 -2.42
CA CYS A 205 28.67 -12.27 -3.20
C CYS A 205 29.04 -13.45 -4.10
N MET A 206 28.36 -14.60 -4.01
CA MET A 206 28.62 -15.76 -4.87
C MET A 206 28.18 -15.47 -6.31
N ASN A 207 28.93 -15.98 -7.30
CA ASN A 207 28.66 -15.74 -8.72
C ASN A 207 27.22 -16.06 -9.14
N LYS A 208 26.69 -17.19 -8.65
CA LYS A 208 25.30 -17.64 -8.91
C LYS A 208 24.47 -17.71 -7.62
N ALA A 209 24.61 -16.73 -6.74
CA ALA A 209 23.92 -16.67 -5.44
C ALA A 209 22.41 -16.95 -5.54
N TRP A 210 21.74 -16.48 -6.60
CA TRP A 210 20.30 -16.69 -6.83
C TRP A 210 19.87 -18.15 -6.91
N ASN A 211 20.77 -19.09 -7.24
CA ASN A 211 20.48 -20.52 -7.29
C ASN A 211 20.45 -21.16 -5.89
N GLU A 212 21.05 -20.51 -4.90
CA GLU A 212 21.17 -21.03 -3.54
C GLU A 212 20.07 -20.49 -2.62
N PHE A 213 19.20 -19.62 -3.13
CA PHE A 213 18.03 -19.15 -2.38
C PHE A 213 17.02 -20.27 -2.20
N GLN A 214 16.57 -20.42 -0.96
CA GLN A 214 15.35 -21.14 -0.63
C GLN A 214 14.19 -20.14 -0.59
N VAL A 215 13.12 -20.43 -1.32
CA VAL A 215 11.91 -19.60 -1.38
C VAL A 215 10.71 -20.50 -1.11
N HIS A 216 9.89 -20.13 -0.13
CA HIS A 216 8.65 -20.84 0.20
C HIS A 216 7.48 -19.86 0.28
N LEU A 217 6.38 -20.19 -0.39
CA LEU A 217 5.16 -19.38 -0.42
C LEU A 217 4.00 -20.20 0.17
N GLU A 218 3.55 -19.81 1.36
CA GLU A 218 2.49 -20.49 2.10
C GLU A 218 1.16 -19.71 1.97
N PRO A 219 0.17 -20.18 1.21
CA PRO A 219 -1.14 -19.55 1.15
C PRO A 219 -1.95 -19.86 2.41
N TYR A 220 -2.78 -18.92 2.84
CA TYR A 220 -3.82 -19.19 3.83
C TYR A 220 -5.13 -18.52 3.43
N THR A 221 -6.23 -19.21 3.68
CA THR A 221 -7.57 -18.69 3.45
C THR A 221 -8.21 -18.30 4.77
N LYS A 222 -9.19 -17.38 4.78
CA LYS A 222 -9.97 -17.06 6.00
C LYS A 222 -10.65 -18.29 6.62
N ALA A 223 -10.88 -19.36 5.85
CA ALA A 223 -11.39 -20.64 6.35
C ALA A 223 -10.32 -21.50 7.04
N MET A 224 -9.04 -21.17 6.85
CA MET A 224 -7.85 -21.85 7.39
C MET A 224 -7.17 -21.07 8.53
N SER A 225 -7.86 -20.12 9.19
CA SER A 225 -7.31 -19.28 10.28
C SER A 225 -6.60 -20.07 11.39
N ARG A 226 -6.89 -21.37 11.51
CA ARG A 226 -6.23 -22.32 12.41
C ARG A 226 -4.79 -22.71 12.02
N LYS A 227 -4.25 -22.21 10.90
CA LYS A 227 -2.87 -22.48 10.43
C LYS A 227 -1.94 -21.27 10.40
N MET A 228 -2.39 -20.08 10.76
CA MET A 228 -1.51 -18.91 10.77
C MET A 228 -0.59 -18.92 12.00
N PRO A 229 0.73 -18.69 11.82
CA PRO A 229 1.63 -18.61 12.96
C PRO A 229 1.20 -17.48 13.90
N ALA A 230 1.36 -17.70 15.20
CA ALA A 230 1.23 -16.64 16.20
C ALA A 230 2.47 -15.74 16.22
N LEU A 231 3.64 -16.32 15.91
CA LEU A 231 4.94 -15.64 15.89
C LEU A 231 5.75 -16.15 14.71
N ILE A 232 6.53 -15.26 14.09
CA ILE A 232 7.63 -15.63 13.20
C ILE A 232 8.88 -14.95 13.75
N LEU A 233 9.93 -15.73 13.96
CA LEU A 233 11.25 -15.27 14.40
C LEU A 233 12.21 -15.42 13.22
N VAL A 234 12.98 -14.38 12.95
CA VAL A 234 14.00 -14.35 11.89
C VAL A 234 15.30 -13.90 12.53
N SER A 235 16.34 -14.73 12.51
CA SER A 235 17.62 -14.42 13.17
C SER A 235 18.83 -14.81 12.33
N THR A 236 19.94 -14.12 12.60
CA THR A 236 21.28 -14.55 12.17
C THR A 236 21.72 -15.77 12.96
N ASP A 237 22.68 -16.52 12.42
CA ASP A 237 23.09 -17.81 12.98
C ASP A 237 23.85 -17.64 14.32
N GLY A 238 24.43 -16.45 14.58
CA GLY A 238 24.98 -16.06 15.87
C GLY A 238 24.03 -16.33 17.03
N TYR A 239 22.71 -16.25 16.81
CA TYR A 239 21.72 -16.61 17.83
C TYR A 239 21.64 -18.13 18.06
N SER A 240 21.42 -18.92 17.01
CA SER A 240 21.27 -20.37 17.16
C SER A 240 22.56 -21.07 17.56
N ASN A 241 23.71 -20.57 17.09
CA ASN A 241 25.05 -21.02 17.49
C ASN A 241 25.36 -20.76 18.97
N SER A 242 24.57 -19.91 19.65
CA SER A 242 24.69 -19.69 21.11
C SER A 242 24.00 -20.78 21.94
N PHE A 243 23.32 -21.74 21.32
CA PHE A 243 22.66 -22.86 21.99
C PHE A 243 23.38 -24.17 21.71
N SER A 244 23.38 -25.07 22.69
CA SER A 244 24.07 -26.37 22.58
C SER A 244 23.34 -27.39 21.70
N THR A 245 22.01 -27.25 21.53
CA THR A 245 21.20 -28.14 20.71
C THR A 245 20.08 -27.36 20.02
N ASP A 246 19.59 -27.89 18.90
CA ASP A 246 18.47 -27.30 18.15
C ASP A 246 17.19 -27.25 19.02
N GLU A 247 16.91 -28.27 19.84
CA GLU A 247 15.77 -28.25 20.77
C GLU A 247 15.93 -27.20 21.88
N GLY A 248 17.17 -26.84 22.21
CA GLY A 248 17.48 -25.73 23.10
C GLY A 248 17.11 -24.40 22.46
N PHE A 249 17.51 -24.20 21.21
CA PHE A 249 17.20 -23.01 20.42
C PHE A 249 15.69 -22.87 20.15
N GLU A 250 15.00 -23.93 19.74
CA GLU A 250 13.56 -23.89 19.41
C GLU A 250 12.66 -23.45 20.57
N LYS A 251 13.14 -23.55 21.83
CA LYS A 251 12.42 -23.06 23.01
C LYS A 251 12.19 -21.56 22.99
N ILE A 252 13.04 -20.78 22.31
CA ILE A 252 12.88 -19.32 22.23
C ILE A 252 11.52 -18.93 21.66
N GLY A 253 10.96 -19.75 20.75
CA GLY A 253 9.65 -19.50 20.15
C GLY A 253 8.54 -19.44 21.20
N ARG A 254 8.52 -20.44 22.11
CA ARG A 254 7.58 -20.49 23.22
C ARG A 254 7.87 -19.40 24.26
N ASP A 255 9.13 -19.12 24.53
CA ASP A 255 9.53 -18.12 25.53
C ASP A 255 9.08 -16.72 25.09
N TYR A 256 9.37 -16.31 23.85
CA TYR A 256 8.88 -15.05 23.29
C TYR A 256 7.36 -15.01 23.22
N LEU A 257 6.70 -16.09 22.77
CA LEU A 257 5.23 -16.14 22.75
C LEU A 257 4.62 -15.90 24.14
N ASN A 258 5.23 -16.45 25.20
CA ASN A 258 4.79 -16.23 26.57
C ASN A 258 5.13 -14.82 27.09
N MET A 259 6.23 -14.22 26.64
CA MET A 259 6.56 -12.84 26.97
C MET A 259 5.47 -11.87 26.49
N PHE A 260 4.94 -12.02 25.27
CA PHE A 260 3.86 -11.16 24.76
C PHE A 260 2.53 -11.28 25.52
N LYS A 261 2.33 -12.35 26.31
CA LYS A 261 1.17 -12.48 27.22
C LYS A 261 1.31 -11.60 28.46
N SER A 262 2.55 -11.33 28.88
CA SER A 262 2.88 -10.62 30.11
C SER A 262 3.38 -9.19 29.89
N HIS A 263 3.89 -8.90 28.70
CA HIS A 263 4.52 -7.63 28.33
C HIS A 263 3.97 -7.14 26.99
N SER A 264 3.92 -5.81 26.83
CA SER A 264 3.61 -5.19 25.53
C SER A 264 4.72 -5.46 24.52
N ALA A 265 4.43 -5.32 23.23
CA ALA A 265 5.43 -5.45 22.19
C ALA A 265 6.59 -4.46 22.35
N GLU A 266 6.31 -3.27 22.87
CA GLU A 266 7.34 -2.26 23.15
C GLU A 266 8.22 -2.68 24.35
N GLU A 267 7.64 -3.22 25.42
CA GLU A 267 8.40 -3.76 26.55
C GLU A 267 9.26 -4.97 26.14
N VAL A 268 8.77 -5.81 25.22
CA VAL A 268 9.57 -6.90 24.63
C VAL A 268 10.72 -6.32 23.82
N ARG A 269 10.46 -5.34 22.93
CA ARG A 269 11.50 -4.67 22.11
C ARG A 269 12.62 -4.11 22.99
N GLN A 270 12.27 -3.38 24.04
CA GLN A 270 13.24 -2.75 24.96
C GLN A 270 14.13 -3.78 25.69
N LYS A 271 13.66 -5.02 25.85
CA LYS A 271 14.43 -6.10 26.47
C LYS A 271 15.31 -6.86 25.49
N LEU A 272 15.01 -6.83 24.19
CA LEU A 272 15.74 -7.60 23.17
C LEU A 272 17.23 -7.32 23.24
N LYS A 273 17.63 -6.04 23.26
CA LYS A 273 19.05 -5.67 23.29
C LYS A 273 19.83 -6.39 24.41
N GLY A 274 19.34 -6.31 25.64
CA GLY A 274 19.99 -6.95 26.78
C GLY A 274 20.04 -8.48 26.66
N PHE A 275 18.97 -9.10 26.14
CA PHE A 275 18.94 -10.55 25.94
C PHE A 275 19.92 -11.01 24.87
N LEU A 276 20.01 -10.30 23.75
CA LEU A 276 20.92 -10.64 22.67
C LEU A 276 22.38 -10.39 23.09
N GLU A 277 22.67 -9.30 23.80
CA GLU A 277 24.00 -9.01 24.35
C GLU A 277 24.46 -10.11 25.32
N GLU A 278 23.60 -10.51 26.26
CA GLU A 278 23.87 -11.59 27.21
C GLU A 278 24.05 -12.94 26.49
N THR A 279 23.24 -13.20 25.46
CA THR A 279 23.32 -14.44 24.67
C THR A 279 24.64 -14.52 23.90
N SER A 280 25.06 -13.43 23.26
CA SER A 280 26.36 -13.37 22.59
C SER A 280 27.50 -13.54 23.58
N GLU A 281 27.46 -12.85 24.73
CA GLU A 281 28.52 -12.93 25.75
C GLU A 281 28.73 -14.35 26.30
N LYS A 282 27.63 -15.08 26.52
CA LYS A 282 27.66 -16.44 27.10
C LYS A 282 27.70 -17.56 26.07
N GLY A 283 27.47 -17.25 24.79
CA GLY A 283 27.29 -18.19 23.70
C GLY A 283 28.35 -18.04 22.61
N SER A 284 27.90 -17.77 21.39
CA SER A 284 28.74 -17.72 20.18
C SER A 284 29.83 -16.64 20.25
N GLY A 285 29.58 -15.55 20.97
CA GLY A 285 30.37 -14.32 20.93
C GLY A 285 30.19 -13.53 19.63
N ASP A 286 29.39 -14.02 18.68
CA ASP A 286 29.16 -13.36 17.40
C ASP A 286 28.13 -12.23 17.51
N ASP A 287 28.03 -11.40 16.48
CA ASP A 287 26.90 -10.50 16.32
C ASP A 287 25.59 -11.31 16.37
N ILE A 288 24.54 -10.71 16.94
CA ILE A 288 23.23 -11.37 17.03
C ILE A 288 22.15 -10.41 16.62
N THR A 289 21.33 -10.86 15.68
CA THR A 289 20.19 -10.13 15.19
C THR A 289 18.94 -10.97 15.26
N LEU A 290 17.87 -10.38 15.76
CA LEU A 290 16.55 -11.02 15.85
C LEU A 290 15.46 -10.04 15.46
N GLY A 291 14.68 -10.42 14.45
CA GLY A 291 13.40 -9.82 14.12
C GLY A 291 12.24 -10.73 14.49
N ILE A 292 11.14 -10.11 14.88
CA ILE A 292 9.93 -10.76 15.38
C ILE A 292 8.72 -10.19 14.66
N ILE A 293 7.96 -11.04 13.99
CA ILE A 293 6.62 -10.72 13.48
C ILE A 293 5.59 -11.41 14.37
N LYS A 294 4.73 -10.62 15.03
CA LYS A 294 3.71 -11.09 15.97
C LYS A 294 2.31 -10.85 15.43
N ARG A 295 1.51 -11.91 15.37
CA ARG A 295 0.06 -11.83 15.16
C ARG A 295 -0.63 -11.62 16.50
N SER A 296 -1.48 -10.60 16.60
CA SER A 296 -2.23 -10.29 17.81
C SER A 296 -3.10 -11.49 18.23
N GLN A 297 -3.02 -11.88 19.51
CA GLN A 297 -3.78 -12.96 20.12
C GLN A 297 -4.58 -12.43 21.32
N VAL A 298 -5.72 -13.06 21.61
CA VAL A 298 -6.65 -12.63 22.68
C VAL A 298 -5.98 -12.52 24.06
N HIS A 299 -4.96 -13.33 24.30
CA HIS A 299 -4.23 -13.37 25.57
C HIS A 299 -2.98 -12.49 25.60
N ASP A 300 -2.69 -11.74 24.53
CA ASP A 300 -1.57 -10.81 24.51
C ASP A 300 -1.87 -9.59 25.39
N ARG A 301 -0.81 -9.02 25.97
CA ARG A 301 -0.90 -7.81 26.79
C ARG A 301 -1.49 -6.62 26.03
N ASP A 302 -1.16 -6.51 24.74
CA ASP A 302 -1.61 -5.40 23.87
C ASP A 302 -3.01 -5.62 23.29
N TYR A 303 -3.62 -6.80 23.42
CA TYR A 303 -4.88 -7.11 22.74
C TYR A 303 -6.04 -6.17 23.11
N LEU A 304 -6.29 -5.97 24.41
CA LEU A 304 -7.36 -5.09 24.88
C LEU A 304 -7.07 -3.61 24.58
N PRO A 305 -5.87 -3.07 24.87
CA PRO A 305 -5.50 -1.72 24.44
C PRO A 305 -5.73 -1.50 22.94
N ASP A 306 -5.27 -2.42 22.09
CA ASP A 306 -5.39 -2.35 20.64
C ASP A 306 -6.85 -2.37 20.17
N LEU A 307 -7.68 -3.19 20.80
CA LEU A 307 -9.10 -3.28 20.49
C LEU A 307 -9.83 -1.99 20.90
N LEU A 308 -9.51 -1.43 22.07
CA LEU A 308 -10.11 -0.18 22.54
C LEU A 308 -9.71 1.00 21.65
N GLU A 309 -8.45 1.07 21.20
CA GLU A 309 -8.00 2.10 20.27
C GLU A 309 -8.75 2.04 18.93
N ASP A 310 -8.90 0.83 18.36
CA ASP A 310 -9.64 0.64 17.12
C ASP A 310 -11.13 1.00 17.25
N LEU A 311 -11.75 0.63 18.37
CA LEU A 311 -13.13 1.00 18.66
C LEU A 311 -13.26 2.51 18.80
N GLY A 312 -12.32 3.17 19.49
CA GLY A 312 -12.26 4.63 19.60
C GLY A 312 -12.21 5.31 18.22
N LYS A 313 -11.29 4.86 17.34
CA LYS A 313 -11.19 5.38 15.97
C LYS A 313 -12.48 5.19 15.18
N LYS A 314 -13.13 4.03 15.29
CA LYS A 314 -14.41 3.76 14.62
C LYS A 314 -15.53 4.67 15.14
N VAL A 315 -15.60 4.91 16.45
CA VAL A 315 -16.59 5.82 17.05
C VAL A 315 -16.39 7.24 16.51
N THR A 316 -15.15 7.75 16.49
CA THR A 316 -14.85 9.08 15.95
C THR A 316 -15.25 9.20 14.47
N LEU A 317 -14.94 8.20 13.64
CA LEU A 317 -15.33 8.19 12.21
C LEU A 317 -16.86 8.22 12.01
N VAL A 318 -17.60 7.52 12.86
CA VAL A 318 -19.07 7.52 12.85
C VAL A 318 -19.62 8.87 13.31
N GLU A 319 -19.04 9.46 14.35
CA GLU A 319 -19.40 10.80 14.83
C GLU A 319 -19.19 11.86 13.74
N ASP A 320 -18.03 11.88 13.09
CA ASP A 320 -17.73 12.80 11.98
C ASP A 320 -18.70 12.62 10.80
N SER A 321 -19.06 11.37 10.50
CA SER A 321 -20.01 11.08 9.43
C SER A 321 -21.43 11.52 9.78
N ASN A 322 -21.84 11.39 11.04
CA ASN A 322 -23.12 11.88 11.54
C ASN A 322 -23.19 13.42 11.53
N VAL A 323 -22.09 14.10 11.84
CA VAL A 323 -22.00 15.57 11.73
C VAL A 323 -22.19 16.01 10.29
N ARG A 324 -21.45 15.42 9.34
CA ARG A 324 -21.61 15.72 7.89
C ARG A 324 -23.02 15.46 7.38
N GLN A 325 -23.67 14.38 7.83
CA GLN A 325 -25.06 14.10 7.48
C GLN A 325 -26.02 15.17 8.02
N LYS A 326 -25.84 15.63 9.27
CA LYS A 326 -26.65 16.70 9.85
C LYS A 326 -26.51 18.01 9.08
N GLU A 327 -25.30 18.38 8.67
CA GLU A 327 -25.05 19.56 7.84
C GLU A 327 -25.79 19.44 6.49
N SER A 328 -25.66 18.30 5.81
CA SER A 328 -26.36 18.04 4.55
C SER A 328 -27.89 18.09 4.69
N ILE A 329 -28.45 17.53 5.78
CA ILE A 329 -29.88 17.62 6.08
C ILE A 329 -30.29 19.09 6.27
N SER A 330 -29.50 19.89 6.98
CA SER A 330 -29.80 21.30 7.20
C SER A 330 -29.82 22.11 5.89
N ASP A 331 -28.91 21.82 4.96
CA ASP A 331 -28.89 22.45 3.63
C ASP A 331 -30.11 22.06 2.80
N ILE A 332 -30.52 20.80 2.86
CA ILE A 332 -31.75 20.31 2.22
C ILE A 332 -32.97 21.04 2.80
N GLU A 333 -33.07 21.19 4.13
CA GLU A 333 -34.17 21.93 4.77
C GLU A 333 -34.23 23.39 4.32
N ILE A 334 -33.08 24.06 4.19
CA ILE A 334 -33.00 25.43 3.68
C ILE A 334 -33.49 25.49 2.22
N ASN A 335 -33.08 24.55 1.38
CA ASN A 335 -33.51 24.48 -0.02
C ASN A 335 -34.99 24.18 -0.15
N VAL A 336 -35.55 23.28 0.67
CA VAL A 336 -36.98 22.98 0.70
C VAL A 336 -37.79 24.23 1.09
N LYS A 337 -37.36 24.97 2.12
CA LYS A 337 -38.00 26.25 2.50
C LYS A 337 -37.97 27.27 1.35
N ARG A 338 -36.84 27.38 0.64
CA ARG A 338 -36.70 28.26 -0.53
C ARG A 338 -37.65 27.85 -1.65
N LEU A 339 -37.75 26.55 -1.95
CA LEU A 339 -38.67 26.02 -2.96
C LEU A 339 -40.14 26.29 -2.60
N GLN A 340 -40.55 26.05 -1.36
CA GLN A 340 -41.90 26.38 -0.89
C GLN A 340 -42.22 27.87 -1.05
N HIS A 341 -41.28 28.75 -0.72
CA HIS A 341 -41.47 30.19 -0.90
C HIS A 341 -41.58 30.58 -2.39
N SER A 342 -40.79 29.94 -3.25
CA SER A 342 -40.85 30.14 -4.70
C SER A 342 -42.19 29.65 -5.28
N GLU A 343 -42.72 28.52 -4.80
CA GLU A 343 -44.01 27.97 -5.23
C GLU A 343 -45.15 28.94 -4.89
N ILE A 344 -45.17 29.50 -3.67
CA ILE A 344 -46.14 30.52 -3.26
C ILE A 344 -46.04 31.75 -4.16
N THR A 345 -44.82 32.21 -4.46
CA THR A 345 -44.59 33.36 -5.34
C THR A 345 -45.12 33.11 -6.75
N VAL A 346 -44.89 31.93 -7.31
CA VAL A 346 -45.40 31.53 -8.63
C VAL A 346 -46.92 31.45 -8.61
N LYS A 347 -47.53 30.80 -7.61
CA LYS A 347 -49.00 30.75 -7.44
C LYS A 347 -49.62 32.15 -7.41
N ASN A 348 -49.03 33.07 -6.66
CA ASN A 348 -49.49 34.45 -6.58
C ASN A 348 -49.37 35.19 -7.92
N ARG A 349 -48.26 35.02 -8.65
CA ARG A 349 -48.09 35.61 -9.99
C ARG A 349 -49.08 35.05 -11.01
N VAL A 350 -49.33 33.75 -11.00
CA VAL A 350 -50.33 33.10 -11.85
C VAL A 350 -51.73 33.63 -11.52
N ALA A 351 -52.09 33.74 -10.25
CA ALA A 351 -53.36 34.31 -9.82
C ALA A 351 -53.53 35.77 -10.31
N LEU A 352 -52.50 36.61 -10.17
CA LEU A 352 -52.49 37.97 -10.69
C LEU A 352 -52.62 38.03 -12.21
N ALA A 353 -51.94 37.15 -12.94
CA ALA A 353 -52.05 37.07 -14.40
C ALA A 353 -53.47 36.66 -14.84
N ILE A 354 -54.09 35.69 -14.15
CA ILE A 354 -55.47 35.27 -14.39
C ILE A 354 -56.43 36.45 -14.13
N ILE A 355 -56.28 37.15 -12.99
CA ILE A 355 -57.10 38.34 -12.67
C ILE A 355 -56.92 39.41 -13.76
N GLY A 356 -55.68 39.69 -14.17
CA GLY A 356 -55.39 40.65 -15.23
C GLY A 356 -56.04 40.27 -16.56
N LEU A 357 -56.03 38.99 -16.92
CA LEU A 357 -56.67 38.48 -18.14
C LEU A 357 -58.20 38.60 -18.07
N VAL A 358 -58.80 38.29 -16.92
CA VAL A 358 -60.25 38.44 -16.69
C VAL A 358 -60.69 39.91 -16.74
N ILE A 359 -59.85 40.86 -16.35
CA ILE A 359 -60.17 42.30 -16.41
C ILE A 359 -59.93 42.87 -17.82
N THR A 360 -58.79 42.56 -18.43
CA THR A 360 -58.38 43.15 -19.71
C THR A 360 -59.16 42.58 -20.90
N PHE A 361 -59.52 41.31 -20.89
CA PHE A 361 -60.26 40.66 -21.98
C PHE A 361 -61.65 41.27 -22.25
N PRO A 362 -62.51 41.52 -21.25
CA PRO A 362 -63.78 42.23 -21.48
C PRO A 362 -63.57 43.69 -21.87
N LEU A 363 -62.52 44.37 -21.40
CA LEU A 363 -62.20 45.75 -21.79
C LEU A 363 -61.74 45.86 -23.26
N THR A 364 -60.91 44.93 -23.73
CA THR A 364 -60.50 44.87 -25.15
C THR A 364 -61.66 44.46 -26.04
N LEU A 365 -62.47 43.50 -25.61
CA LEU A 365 -63.69 43.10 -26.32
C LEU A 365 -64.68 44.25 -26.40
N PHE A 366 -64.88 45.00 -25.30
CA PHE A 366 -65.72 46.20 -25.27
C PHE A 366 -65.20 47.28 -26.22
N ASN A 367 -63.89 47.58 -26.20
CA ASN A 367 -63.27 48.54 -27.12
C ASN A 367 -63.39 48.09 -28.59
N MET A 368 -63.27 46.80 -28.87
CA MET A 368 -63.43 46.24 -30.21
C MET A 368 -64.88 46.39 -30.69
N VAL A 369 -65.86 46.06 -29.83
CA VAL A 369 -67.29 46.25 -30.12
C VAL A 369 -67.61 47.73 -30.32
N LEU A 370 -67.05 48.63 -29.49
CA LEU A 370 -67.19 50.07 -29.64
C LEU A 370 -66.62 50.54 -30.97
N SER A 371 -65.44 50.04 -31.36
CA SER A 371 -64.77 50.37 -32.62
C SER A 371 -65.59 49.88 -33.82
N ILE A 372 -66.16 48.68 -33.75
CA ILE A 372 -67.06 48.13 -34.79
C ILE A 372 -68.34 48.98 -34.88
N GLN A 373 -68.92 49.40 -33.75
CA GLN A 373 -70.08 50.31 -33.75
C GLN A 373 -69.74 51.71 -34.27
N PHE A 374 -68.53 52.20 -33.99
CA PHE A 374 -68.06 53.48 -34.50
C PHE A 374 -67.81 53.41 -36.01
N PHE A 375 -67.20 52.33 -36.50
CA PHE A 375 -67.01 52.05 -37.92
C PHE A 375 -68.34 51.85 -38.65
N SER A 376 -69.31 51.15 -38.07
CA SER A 376 -70.63 50.98 -38.68
C SER A 376 -71.41 52.30 -38.74
N ARG A 377 -71.25 53.16 -37.72
CA ARG A 377 -71.77 54.54 -37.76
C ARG A 377 -71.06 55.39 -38.82
N LEU A 378 -69.74 55.34 -38.91
CA LEU A 378 -68.96 56.00 -39.97
C LEU A 378 -69.38 55.52 -41.36
N ALA A 379 -69.50 54.21 -41.57
CA ALA A 379 -70.00 53.62 -42.81
C ALA A 379 -71.44 54.05 -43.11
N SER A 380 -72.31 54.18 -42.09
CA SER A 380 -73.68 54.71 -42.28
C SER A 380 -73.71 56.20 -42.60
N VAL A 381 -72.74 56.98 -42.12
CA VAL A 381 -72.56 58.40 -42.46
C VAL A 381 -71.99 58.53 -43.88
N GLU A 382 -71.04 57.69 -44.25
CA GLU A 382 -70.47 57.60 -45.60
C GLU A 382 -71.52 57.11 -46.62
N GLN A 383 -72.41 56.19 -46.23
CA GLN A 383 -73.55 55.75 -47.04
C GLN A 383 -74.62 56.85 -47.18
N LYS A 384 -74.81 57.69 -46.16
CA LYS A 384 -75.65 58.89 -46.27
C LYS A 384 -75.02 60.00 -47.10
N LEU A 385 -73.69 60.08 -47.17
CA LEU A 385 -72.96 60.98 -48.06
C LEU A 385 -72.95 60.45 -49.51
N ASN A 386 -72.92 59.13 -49.71
CA ASN A 386 -72.89 58.48 -51.03
C ASN A 386 -74.28 58.18 -51.63
N GLN A 387 -75.39 58.40 -50.91
CA GLN A 387 -76.75 58.39 -51.48
C GLN A 387 -77.11 59.67 -52.26
N GLY A 388 -76.09 60.36 -52.78
CA GLY A 388 -76.19 61.58 -53.57
C GLY A 388 -75.30 61.62 -54.80
N ASN A 389 -75.01 60.51 -55.51
CA ASN A 389 -74.74 60.53 -56.96
C ASN A 389 -74.52 59.13 -57.58
N PRO A 390 -75.05 58.81 -58.79
CA PRO A 390 -74.94 57.48 -59.40
C PRO A 390 -73.95 57.38 -60.58
N GLN A 391 -73.57 56.12 -60.89
CA GLN A 391 -73.07 55.53 -62.16
C GLN A 391 -71.55 55.33 -62.40
N GLY A 392 -71.25 54.11 -62.92
CA GLY A 392 -70.14 53.79 -63.85
C GLY A 392 -69.21 52.65 -63.39
N ARG A 393 -69.58 51.36 -63.51
CA ARG A 393 -69.18 50.38 -64.57
C ARG A 393 -67.73 50.43 -65.08
N GLY A 394 -67.04 49.28 -65.04
CA GLY A 394 -65.87 48.99 -65.87
C GLY A 394 -65.12 47.71 -65.47
N GLU A 395 -65.49 46.57 -66.07
CA GLU A 395 -64.72 45.31 -66.12
C GLU A 395 -63.48 45.47 -67.03
N THR A 396 -62.40 44.68 -66.80
CA THR A 396 -61.94 43.63 -67.75
C THR A 396 -60.66 42.87 -67.32
N SER A 397 -60.77 41.53 -67.39
CA SER A 397 -59.82 40.50 -67.88
C SER A 397 -58.39 40.28 -67.30
N SER A 398 -58.22 39.14 -66.60
CA SER A 398 -57.47 37.88 -66.94
C SER A 398 -56.10 37.90 -67.68
N PRO A 399 -55.35 36.76 -67.74
CA PRO A 399 -54.75 35.91 -66.68
C PRO A 399 -53.28 35.48 -67.03
N ASN A 400 -52.79 34.37 -66.44
CA ASN A 400 -51.50 33.63 -66.65
C ASN A 400 -50.28 34.13 -65.83
N SER A 401 -49.35 33.30 -65.34
CA SER A 401 -49.15 31.84 -65.28
C SER A 401 -47.88 31.57 -64.44
N THR A 402 -47.65 30.28 -64.11
CA THR A 402 -46.33 29.63 -63.85
C THR A 402 -45.54 30.02 -62.59
N SER A 403 -44.71 29.21 -61.95
CA SER A 403 -44.41 27.77 -61.87
C SER A 403 -43.06 27.64 -61.13
N LEU A 404 -42.84 26.50 -60.43
CA LEU A 404 -41.53 25.90 -60.07
C LEU A 404 -40.62 26.69 -59.09
N LYS A 405 -39.71 26.09 -58.31
CA LYS A 405 -39.49 24.77 -57.70
C LYS A 405 -38.19 24.94 -56.88
N ASN A 406 -38.10 24.17 -55.80
CA ASN A 406 -36.89 23.49 -55.29
C ASN A 406 -35.64 24.26 -54.81
N GLN A 407 -35.24 23.84 -53.60
CA GLN A 407 -33.98 23.15 -53.25
C GLN A 407 -32.95 23.88 -52.35
N ASN A 408 -32.77 23.22 -51.19
CA ASN A 408 -31.52 22.68 -50.63
C ASN A 408 -30.56 23.50 -49.74
N GLN A 409 -30.16 22.76 -48.70
CA GLN A 409 -28.84 22.62 -48.07
C GLN A 409 -28.40 23.59 -46.98
N GLY A 410 -27.80 22.99 -45.93
CA GLY A 410 -26.82 23.67 -45.08
C GLY A 410 -26.69 23.12 -43.66
N SER A 411 -25.83 22.13 -43.48
CA SER A 411 -25.32 21.57 -42.22
C SER A 411 -24.42 22.50 -41.40
N ASN A 412 -24.32 22.27 -40.08
CA ASN A 412 -23.11 21.93 -39.27
C ASN A 412 -22.79 22.72 -37.97
N LEU A 413 -22.33 21.94 -36.97
CA LEU A 413 -21.32 22.17 -35.88
C LEU A 413 -21.76 22.99 -34.63
N VAL A 414 -21.83 22.39 -33.41
CA VAL A 414 -20.79 22.13 -32.35
C VAL A 414 -20.83 23.20 -31.24
N GLU A 415 -21.01 22.80 -29.96
CA GLU A 415 -20.02 22.89 -28.86
C GLU A 415 -20.63 22.82 -27.43
N ASN A 416 -20.00 21.99 -26.59
CA ASN A 416 -19.82 21.99 -25.12
C ASN A 416 -20.88 22.52 -24.12
N ASN A 417 -21.25 21.67 -23.16
CA ASN A 417 -20.82 21.75 -21.76
C ASN A 417 -21.11 20.46 -20.99
#